data_AF-Q99IY5-F1
#
_entry.id   AF-Q99IY5-F1
#
_cell.length_a   1.000
_cell.length_b   1.000
_cell.length_c   1.000
_cell.angle_alpha   90.00
_cell.angle_beta   90.00
_cell.angle_gamma   90.00
#
_symmetry.space_group_name_H-M   'P 1'
#
loop_
_entity.id
_entity.type
_entity.pdbx_description
1 polymer ?
#
loop_
_entity_poly.entity_id
_entity_poly.type
_entity_poly.pdbx_seq_one_letter_code
_entity_poly.pdbx_strand_id
1 'polypeptide(L)'
;MLKPITFKVKEKLFLIGQLLLSEEELLKSLGEPHYIETDNLRTCGGPQWFWGFVEDEGSMVAIDFHPLGGHVKVGTNRPNEVDKLLTQLRIRNEALSKYDQLYDYYG
;
A
#
# COMPACT_ATOMS: atom_id res chain seq x y z
N MET A 1 15.58 10.42 -25.90
CA MET A 1 15.04 10.55 -24.53
C MET A 1 13.54 10.32 -24.58
N LEU A 2 13.03 9.32 -23.85
CA LEU A 2 11.58 9.12 -23.71
C LEU A 2 11.02 10.23 -22.80
N LYS A 3 9.90 10.83 -23.19
CA LYS A 3 9.21 11.79 -22.32
C LYS A 3 8.49 11.03 -21.20
N PRO A 4 8.47 11.55 -19.96
CA PRO A 4 7.68 10.96 -18.88
C PRO A 4 6.21 10.87 -19.27
N ILE A 5 5.57 9.73 -18.99
CA ILE A 5 4.12 9.58 -19.11
C ILE A 5 3.51 10.20 -17.84
N THR A 6 2.60 11.16 -18.02
CA THR A 6 1.87 11.78 -16.92
C THR A 6 0.49 11.14 -16.80
N PHE A 7 0.15 10.62 -15.63
CA PHE A 7 -1.17 10.06 -15.34
C PHE A 7 -1.97 11.04 -14.48
N LYS A 8 -3.17 11.40 -14.91
CA LYS A 8 -4.12 12.13 -14.06
C LYS A 8 -4.92 11.10 -13.25
N VAL A 9 -4.50 10.88 -12.01
CA VAL A 9 -5.19 10.00 -11.08
C VAL A 9 -6.32 10.79 -10.42
N LYS A 10 -7.57 10.55 -10.83
CA LYS A 10 -8.75 11.25 -10.27
C LYS A 10 -9.16 10.74 -8.89
N GLU A 11 -8.78 9.51 -8.54
CA GLU A 11 -9.24 8.80 -7.36
C GLU A 11 -8.07 8.05 -6.71
N LYS A 12 -8.11 7.88 -5.38
CA LYS A 12 -7.02 7.27 -4.60
C LYS A 12 -6.85 5.78 -4.95
N LEU A 13 -5.94 5.47 -5.88
CA LEU A 13 -5.61 4.09 -6.29
C LEU A 13 -4.77 3.34 -5.25
N PHE A 14 -4.07 4.08 -4.39
CA PHE A 14 -3.31 3.51 -3.29
C PHE A 14 -3.20 4.49 -2.13
N LEU A 15 -2.93 3.95 -0.95
CA LEU A 15 -2.64 4.70 0.27
C LEU A 15 -1.39 4.13 0.94
N ILE A 16 -0.66 5.02 1.61
CA ILE A 16 0.49 4.68 2.45
C ILE A 16 0.09 5.01 3.89
N GLY A 17 0.36 4.08 4.80
CA GLY A 17 0.04 4.26 6.21
C GLY A 17 0.99 3.52 7.13
N GLN A 18 0.70 3.60 8.42
CA GLN A 18 1.35 2.80 9.44
C GLN A 18 0.41 1.67 9.85
N LEU A 19 0.92 0.45 9.83
CA LEU A 19 0.19 -0.70 10.30
C LEU A 19 0.10 -0.65 11.83
N LEU A 20 -1.10 -0.80 12.39
CA LEU A 20 -1.29 -0.90 13.84
C LEU A 20 -1.22 -2.34 14.35
N LEU A 21 -1.16 -3.31 13.43
CA LEU A 21 -0.92 -4.71 13.72
C LEU A 21 0.56 -4.97 13.89
N SER A 22 0.89 -5.91 14.78
CA SER A 22 2.18 -6.58 14.73
C SER A 22 2.33 -7.41 13.45
N GLU A 23 3.58 -7.72 13.10
CA GLU A 23 3.93 -8.63 12.00
C GLU A 23 3.20 -9.97 12.12
N GLU A 24 3.16 -10.55 13.33
CA GLU A 24 2.47 -11.82 13.60
C GLU A 24 0.95 -11.73 13.39
N GLU A 25 0.31 -10.63 13.83
CA GLU A 25 -1.13 -10.41 13.61
C GLU A 25 -1.46 -10.22 12.12
N LEU A 26 -0.56 -9.57 11.36
CA LEU A 26 -0.71 -9.42 9.92
C LEU A 26 -0.65 -10.78 9.22
N LEU A 27 0.34 -11.60 9.54
CA LEU A 27 0.47 -12.96 8.99
C LEU A 27 -0.71 -13.85 9.36
N LYS A 28 -1.23 -13.75 10.58
CA LYS A 28 -2.46 -14.48 10.98
C LYS A 28 -3.67 -14.05 10.16
N SER A 29 -3.73 -12.78 9.75
CA SER A 29 -4.87 -12.21 9.03
C SER A 29 -4.81 -12.46 7.53
N LEU A 30 -3.61 -12.37 6.93
CA LEU A 30 -3.41 -12.45 5.48
C LEU A 30 -2.80 -13.78 5.00
N GLY A 31 -2.27 -14.58 5.93
CA GLY A 31 -1.42 -15.72 5.62
C GLY A 31 -0.02 -15.30 5.19
N GLU A 32 0.75 -16.28 4.71
CA GLU A 32 2.09 -16.05 4.17
C GLU A 32 2.05 -15.11 2.96
N PRO A 33 3.03 -14.19 2.83
CA PRO A 33 3.13 -13.34 1.66
C PRO A 33 3.39 -14.16 0.39
N HIS A 34 2.84 -13.67 -0.73
CA HIS A 34 3.07 -14.27 -2.04
C HIS A 34 4.53 -14.10 -2.49
N TYR A 35 5.17 -13.02 -2.05
CA TYR A 35 6.56 -12.73 -2.32
C TYR A 35 7.17 -11.91 -1.19
N ILE A 36 8.42 -12.20 -0.85
CA ILE A 36 9.24 -11.42 0.07
C ILE A 36 10.42 -10.86 -0.71
N GLU A 37 10.47 -9.54 -0.87
CA GLU A 37 11.67 -8.84 -1.32
C GLU A 37 12.70 -8.86 -0.21
N THR A 38 13.97 -9.07 -0.56
CA THR A 38 15.09 -9.11 0.40
C THR A 38 16.30 -8.29 -0.07
N ASP A 39 16.23 -7.70 -1.27
CA ASP A 39 17.28 -6.86 -1.82
C ASP A 39 17.37 -5.52 -1.08
N ASN A 40 18.37 -5.44 -0.21
CA ASN A 40 18.65 -4.26 0.60
C ASN A 40 19.16 -3.05 -0.22
N LEU A 41 19.45 -3.22 -1.52
CA LEU A 41 19.97 -2.15 -2.39
C LEU A 41 18.87 -1.38 -3.13
N ARG A 42 17.58 -1.74 -2.96
CA ARG A 42 16.47 -1.02 -3.59
C ARG A 42 16.16 0.31 -2.90
N THR A 43 15.40 1.16 -3.60
CA THR A 43 15.03 2.53 -3.22
C THR A 43 14.52 2.69 -1.79
N CYS A 44 13.84 1.69 -1.24
CA CYS A 44 13.30 1.73 0.12
C CYS A 44 14.11 0.91 1.14
N GLY A 45 15.04 0.06 0.67
CA GLY A 45 15.86 -0.84 1.48
C GLY A 45 15.08 -1.89 2.29
N GLY A 46 15.75 -2.97 2.70
CA GLY A 46 15.20 -3.94 3.63
C GLY A 46 14.16 -4.91 3.04
N PRO A 47 13.67 -5.84 3.88
CA PRO A 47 12.67 -6.80 3.45
C PRO A 47 11.32 -6.13 3.18
N GLN A 48 10.60 -6.59 2.17
CA GLN A 48 9.25 -6.13 1.84
C GLN A 48 8.34 -7.31 1.55
N TRP A 49 7.16 -7.33 2.15
CA TRP A 49 6.25 -8.46 2.07
C TRP A 49 5.07 -8.08 1.20
N PHE A 50 4.77 -8.92 0.22
CA PHE A 50 3.76 -8.61 -0.78
C PHE A 50 2.63 -9.63 -0.77
N TRP A 51 1.39 -9.12 -0.77
CA TRP A 51 0.20 -9.91 -1.04
C TRP A 51 -0.59 -9.31 -2.20
N GLY A 52 -1.17 -10.19 -3.02
CA GLY A 52 -2.15 -9.83 -4.03
C GLY A 52 -3.40 -10.68 -3.86
N PHE A 53 -4.57 -10.04 -3.87
CA PHE A 53 -5.87 -10.71 -3.76
C PHE A 53 -6.77 -10.31 -4.91
N VAL A 54 -7.57 -11.25 -5.38
CA VAL A 54 -8.71 -11.00 -6.27
C VAL A 54 -9.96 -11.39 -5.50
N GLU A 55 -10.82 -10.42 -5.21
CA GLU A 55 -12.13 -10.65 -4.59
C GLU A 55 -13.17 -11.06 -5.63
N ASP A 56 -14.29 -11.64 -5.19
CA ASP A 56 -15.30 -12.30 -6.02
C ASP A 56 -15.90 -11.42 -7.13
N GLU A 57 -15.91 -10.10 -6.95
CA GLU A 57 -16.42 -9.15 -7.95
C GLU A 57 -15.33 -8.59 -8.89
N GLY A 58 -14.13 -9.18 -8.89
CA GLY A 58 -12.99 -8.70 -9.66
C GLY A 58 -12.30 -7.46 -9.08
N SER A 59 -12.56 -7.15 -7.79
CA SER A 59 -11.73 -6.20 -7.04
C SER A 59 -10.35 -6.83 -6.87
N MET A 60 -9.30 -6.06 -7.15
CA MET A 60 -7.91 -6.49 -7.00
C MET A 60 -7.29 -5.64 -5.90
N VAL A 61 -6.68 -6.28 -4.92
CA VAL A 61 -6.03 -5.63 -3.79
C VAL A 61 -4.56 -6.05 -3.77
N ALA A 62 -3.67 -5.08 -3.62
CA ALA A 62 -2.26 -5.30 -3.40
C ALA A 62 -1.84 -4.69 -2.06
N ILE A 63 -1.11 -5.44 -1.25
CA ILE A 63 -0.58 -4.99 0.04
C ILE A 63 0.93 -5.18 -0.01
N ASP A 64 1.66 -4.11 0.28
CA ASP A 64 3.12 -4.08 0.41
C ASP A 64 3.47 -3.58 1.81
N PHE A 65 4.11 -4.43 2.60
CA PHE A 65 4.48 -4.16 3.99
C PHE A 65 6.00 -4.08 4.15
N HIS A 66 6.46 -3.05 4.86
CA HIS A 66 7.87 -2.84 5.21
C HIS A 66 8.07 -3.04 6.71
N PRO A 67 8.55 -4.22 7.16
CA PRO A 67 8.64 -4.55 8.59
C PRO A 67 9.53 -3.58 9.38
N LEU A 68 10.63 -3.11 8.79
CA LEU A 68 11.59 -2.24 9.46
C LEU A 68 11.03 -0.85 9.82
N GLY A 69 9.99 -0.39 9.13
CA GLY A 69 9.33 0.90 9.41
C GLY A 69 7.89 0.78 9.89
N GLY A 70 7.34 -0.43 9.93
CA GLY A 70 5.90 -0.65 10.16
C GLY A 70 5.01 0.02 9.11
N HIS A 71 5.58 0.35 7.95
CA HIS A 71 4.87 1.04 6.87
C HIS A 71 4.16 0.02 5.99
N VAL A 72 2.98 0.40 5.53
CA VAL A 72 2.19 -0.41 4.63
C VAL A 72 1.64 0.45 3.51
N LYS A 73 1.67 -0.09 2.30
CA LYS A 73 1.03 0.45 1.12
C LYS A 73 -0.08 -0.50 0.70
N VAL A 74 -1.28 0.03 0.57
CA VAL A 74 -2.44 -0.72 0.07
C VAL A 74 -2.91 -0.09 -1.21
N GLY A 75 -3.02 -0.88 -2.27
CA GLY A 75 -3.53 -0.47 -3.58
C GLY A 75 -4.75 -1.29 -3.97
N THR A 76 -5.67 -0.66 -4.70
CA THR A 76 -6.83 -1.34 -5.28
C THR A 76 -7.21 -0.75 -6.64
N ASN A 77 -7.80 -1.57 -7.51
CA ASN A 77 -8.44 -1.11 -8.75
C ASN A 77 -9.83 -0.49 -8.52
N ARG A 78 -10.34 -0.51 -7.28
CA ARG A 78 -11.61 0.11 -6.87
C ARG A 78 -11.35 1.17 -5.80
N PRO A 79 -11.03 2.42 -6.19
CA PRO A 79 -10.61 3.48 -5.27
C PRO A 79 -11.57 3.75 -4.11
N ASN A 80 -12.88 3.59 -4.32
CA ASN A 80 -13.90 3.80 -3.30
C ASN A 80 -13.90 2.75 -2.19
N GLU A 81 -13.18 1.63 -2.36
CA GLU A 81 -13.08 0.55 -1.37
C GLU A 81 -11.82 0.64 -0.51
N VAL A 82 -10.88 1.55 -0.84
CA VAL A 82 -9.57 1.62 -0.16
C VAL A 82 -9.72 1.87 1.35
N ASP A 83 -10.65 2.74 1.76
CA ASP A 83 -10.86 3.06 3.19
C ASP A 83 -11.43 1.88 3.99
N LYS A 84 -12.27 1.04 3.35
CA LYS A 84 -12.79 -0.20 3.95
C LYS A 84 -11.64 -1.18 4.19
N LEU A 85 -10.75 -1.34 3.21
CA LEU A 85 -9.57 -2.20 3.33
C LEU A 85 -8.64 -1.72 4.45
N LEU A 86 -8.42 -0.41 4.59
CA LEU A 86 -7.63 0.15 5.69
C LEU A 86 -8.23 -0.19 7.07
N THR A 87 -9.55 -0.09 7.19
CA THR A 87 -10.25 -0.40 8.43
C THR A 87 -10.09 -1.87 8.79
N GLN A 88 -10.27 -2.77 7.81
CA GLN A 88 -10.11 -4.21 8.00
C GLN A 88 -8.68 -4.60 8.39
N LEU A 89 -7.68 -3.96 7.76
CA LEU A 89 -6.27 -4.20 8.02
C LEU A 89 -5.72 -3.41 9.23
N ARG A 90 -6.57 -2.64 9.92
CA ARG A 90 -6.20 -1.78 11.05
C ARG A 90 -5.01 -0.88 10.72
N ILE A 91 -5.04 -0.28 9.54
CA ILE A 91 -4.00 0.63 9.06
C ILE A 91 -4.38 2.04 9.48
N ARG A 92 -3.49 2.71 10.22
CA ARG A 92 -3.61 4.14 10.46
C ARG A 92 -3.14 4.86 9.21
N ASN A 93 -4.07 5.57 8.56
CA ASN A 93 -3.70 6.47 7.49
C ASN A 93 -2.92 7.65 8.08
N GLU A 94 -1.58 7.58 8.05
CA GLU A 94 -0.71 8.68 8.46
C GLU A 94 -0.55 9.74 7.35
N ALA A 95 -1.03 9.45 6.15
CA ALA A 95 -0.72 10.20 4.94
C ALA A 95 -1.81 11.18 4.47
N LEU A 96 -2.59 11.79 5.37
CA LEU A 96 -3.43 12.94 5.00
C LEU A 96 -3.02 14.27 5.65
N SER A 97 -2.15 14.31 6.68
CA SER A 97 -1.68 15.62 7.18
C SER A 97 -0.42 16.13 6.48
N LYS A 98 0.35 15.27 5.81
CA LYS A 98 1.61 15.65 5.14
C LYS A 98 1.67 15.38 3.63
N TYR A 99 0.86 14.46 3.09
CA TYR A 99 0.87 14.11 1.66
C TYR A 99 -0.26 14.73 0.84
N ASP A 100 -1.29 15.31 1.45
CA ASP A 100 -2.27 16.15 0.73
C ASP A 100 -1.57 17.37 0.06
N GLN A 101 -0.44 17.82 0.62
CA GLN A 101 0.40 18.86 0.01
C GLN A 101 1.18 18.39 -1.24
N LEU A 102 1.35 17.08 -1.45
CA LEU A 102 2.03 16.55 -2.63
C LEU A 102 1.09 16.39 -3.83
N TYR A 103 -0.22 16.20 -3.59
CA TYR A 103 -1.21 16.26 -4.65
C TYR A 103 -1.44 17.69 -5.16
N ASP A 104 -1.27 18.71 -4.31
CA ASP A 104 -1.29 20.12 -4.71
C ASP A 104 0.01 20.57 -5.41
N TYR A 105 1.12 19.83 -5.27
CA TYR A 105 2.41 20.21 -5.88
C TYR A 105 2.53 19.83 -7.37
N TYR A 106 1.67 18.93 -7.86
CA TYR A 106 1.62 18.51 -9.27
C TYR A 106 0.32 18.92 -9.99
N GLY A 107 -0.48 19.80 -9.38
CA GLY A 107 -1.71 20.39 -9.93
C GLY A 107 -1.47 21.68 -10.72
#